data_AF-A0AAD4J9X5-F1
#
_entry.id   AF-A0AAD4J9X5-F1
#
_cell.length_a   1.000
_cell.length_b   1.000
_cell.length_c   1.000
_cell.angle_alpha   90.00
_cell.angle_beta   90.00
_cell.angle_gamma   90.00
#
_symmetry.space_group_name_H-M   'P 1'
#
loop_
_entity.id
_entity.type
_entity.pdbx_description
1 polymer ?
#
loop_
_entity_poly.entity_id
_entity_poly.type
_entity_poly.pdbx_seq_one_letter_code
_entity_poly.pdbx_strand_id
1 'polypeptide(L)' 'MATADIVDAEVRELVERAYTRATQMITTHIDILHKLAQLLMEKETVDGEEFMSLFIDGEAELYVA' A
#
# COMPACT_ATOMS: atom_id res chain seq x y z
N MET A 1 15.87 33.35 5.46
CA MET A 1 15.18 32.12 5.92
C MET A 1 14.20 31.55 4.90
N ALA A 2 13.81 32.30 3.86
CA ALA A 2 12.84 31.85 2.84
C ALA A 2 13.16 30.52 2.12
N THR A 3 14.43 30.14 1.94
CA THR A 3 14.79 28.87 1.28
C THR A 3 14.50 27.64 2.14
N ALA A 4 14.64 27.74 3.47
CA ALA A 4 14.33 26.63 4.36
C ALA A 4 12.82 26.37 4.41
N ASP A 5 12.03 27.45 4.48
CA ASP A 5 10.56 27.37 4.52
C ASP A 5 9.99 26.72 3.24
N ILE A 6 10.60 27.00 2.07
CA ILE A 6 10.22 26.38 0.79
C ILE A 6 10.55 24.89 0.77
N VAL A 7 11.74 24.50 1.25
CA VAL A 7 12.15 23.09 1.28
C VAL A 7 11.25 22.28 2.22
N ASP A 8 10.95 22.81 3.41
CA ASP A 8 10.07 22.13 4.36
C ASP A 8 8.64 21.95 3.81
N ALA A 9 8.15 22.92 3.03
CA ALA A 9 6.86 22.80 2.34
C ALA A 9 6.88 21.68 1.29
N GLU A 10 7.89 21.62 0.42
CA GLU A 10 8.04 20.58 -0.60
C GLU A 10 8.14 19.18 0.00
N VAL A 11 8.90 19.02 1.10
CA VAL A 11 9.02 17.75 1.80
C VAL A 11 7.67 17.33 2.38
N ARG A 12 6.92 18.25 2.98
CA ARG A 12 5.58 17.96 3.50
C ARG A 12 4.66 17.49 2.39
N GLU A 13 4.60 18.21 1.26
CA GLU A 13 3.75 17.83 0.15
C GLU A 13 4.15 16.46 -0.44
N LEU A 14 5.45 16.18 -0.54
CA LEU A 14 5.93 14.88 -1.01
C LEU A 14 5.42 13.74 -0.10
N VAL A 15 5.54 13.91 1.21
CA VAL A 15 5.09 12.93 2.20
C VAL A 15 3.56 12.77 2.15
N GLU A 16 2.81 13.87 2.06
CA GLU A 16 1.35 13.84 1.95
C GLU A 16 0.88 13.14 0.68
N ARG A 17 1.52 13.38 -0.46
CA ARG A 17 1.24 12.69 -1.73
C ARG A 17 1.52 11.19 -1.62
N ALA A 18 2.67 10.82 -1.04
CA ALA A 18 3.03 9.41 -0.84
C ALA A 18 2.03 8.70 0.10
N TYR A 19 1.67 9.35 1.21
CA TYR A 19 0.70 8.82 2.16
C TYR A 19 -0.69 8.65 1.55
N THR A 20 -1.17 9.66 0.83
CA THR A 20 -2.47 9.62 0.14
C THR A 20 -2.50 8.49 -0.88
N ARG A 21 -1.44 8.36 -1.68
CA ARG A 21 -1.32 7.29 -2.66
C ARG A 21 -1.30 5.90 -2.01
N ALA A 22 -0.50 5.71 -0.96
CA ALA A 22 -0.43 4.44 -0.25
C ALA A 22 -1.78 4.07 0.38
N THR A 23 -2.45 5.05 0.99
CA THR A 23 -3.80 4.89 1.56
C THR A 23 -4.79 4.48 0.47
N GLN A 24 -4.80 5.19 -0.65
CA GLN A 24 -5.66 4.86 -1.79
C GLN A 24 -5.42 3.44 -2.29
N MET A 25 -4.17 3.04 -2.53
CA MET A 25 -3.84 1.66 -2.96
C MET A 25 -4.38 0.62 -1.97
N ILE A 26 -4.13 0.79 -0.68
CA ILE A 26 -4.61 -0.11 0.38
C ILE A 26 -6.15 -0.16 0.40
N THR A 27 -6.82 0.99 0.30
CA THR A 27 -8.29 1.05 0.35
C THR A 27 -8.96 0.51 -0.91
N THR A 28 -8.37 0.71 -2.10
CA THR A 28 -8.88 0.17 -3.37
C THR A 28 -8.84 -1.35 -3.35
N HIS A 29 -7.83 -1.95 -2.72
CA HIS A 29 -7.64 -3.39 -2.64
C HIS A 29 -7.99 -3.96 -1.26
N ILE A 30 -8.87 -3.29 -0.50
CA ILE A 30 -9.21 -3.67 0.88
C ILE A 30 -9.78 -5.11 0.97
N ASP A 31 -10.48 -5.55 -0.07
CA ASP A 31 -11.05 -6.91 -0.13
C ASP A 31 -9.95 -7.99 -0.16
N ILE A 32 -8.83 -7.70 -0.82
CA ILE A 32 -7.65 -8.58 -0.84
C ILE A 32 -7.03 -8.64 0.55
N LEU A 33 -6.96 -7.50 1.25
CA LEU A 33 -6.48 -7.44 2.64
C LEU A 33 -7.38 -8.20 3.61
N HIS A 34 -8.71 -8.15 3.44
CA HIS A 34 -9.64 -8.96 4.22
C HIS A 34 -9.44 -10.47 3.98
N LYS A 35 -9.23 -10.89 2.72
CA LYS A 35 -8.91 -12.28 2.40
C LYS A 35 -7.58 -12.72 2.99
N LEU A 36 -6.56 -11.87 2.93
CA LEU A 36 -5.25 -12.13 3.54
C LEU A 36 -5.38 -12.26 5.07
N ALA A 37 -6.18 -11.40 5.71
CA ALA A 37 -6.43 -11.50 7.15
C ALA A 37 -7.13 -12.81 7.51
N GLN A 38 -8.12 -13.26 6.73
CA GLN A 38 -8.75 -14.58 6.92
C GLN A 38 -7.74 -15.71 6.77
N LEU A 39 -6.90 -15.66 5.74
CA LEU A 39 -5.86 -16.67 5.52
C LEU A 39 -4.84 -16.72 6.68
N LEU A 40 -4.43 -15.55 7.19
CA LEU A 40 -3.54 -15.45 8.36
C LEU A 40 -4.19 -15.98 9.63
N MET A 41 -5.51 -15.78 9.81
CA MET A 41 -6.24 -16.35 10.93
C MET A 41 -6.30 -17.89 10.87
N GLU A 42 -6.27 -18.48 9.68
CA GLU A 42 -6.30 -19.93 9.49
C GLU A 42 -4.91 -20.58 9.57
N LYS A 43 -3.89 -19.94 8.97
CA LYS A 43 -2.55 -20.52 8.78
C LYS A 43 -1.47 -19.93 9.69
N GLU A 44 -1.77 -18.86 10.43
CA GLU A 44 -0.85 -18.05 11.25
C GLU A 44 0.29 -17.36 10.48
N THR A 45 0.69 -17.88 9.32
CA THR A 45 1.71 -17.33 8.43
C THR A 45 1.28 -17.54 6.98
N VAL A 46 1.65 -16.60 6.11
CA VAL A 46 1.42 -16.65 4.67
C VAL A 46 2.76 -16.47 3.98
N ASP A 47 3.05 -17.30 2.99
CA ASP A 47 4.27 -17.17 2.20
C ASP A 47 4.14 -16.13 1.08
N GLY A 48 5.26 -15.82 0.42
CA GLY A 48 5.27 -14.81 -0.65
C GLY A 48 4.47 -15.23 -1.89
N GLU A 49 4.37 -16.52 -2.19
CA GLU A 49 3.64 -17.02 -3.36
C GLU A 49 2.12 -16.97 -3.11
N GLU A 50 1.67 -17.37 -1.92
CA GLU A 50 0.29 -17.28 -1.45
C GLU A 50 -0.18 -15.83 -1.38
N PHE A 51 0.66 -14.94 -0.86
CA PHE A 51 0.38 -13.51 -0.87
C PHE A 51 0.21 -13.00 -2.30
N MET A 52 1.15 -13.30 -3.21
CA MET A 52 1.06 -12.84 -4.60
C MET A 52 -0.17 -13.41 -5.33
N SER A 53 -0.55 -14.67 -5.07
CA SER A 53 -1.76 -15.27 -5.64
C SER A 53 -3.02 -14.50 -5.25
N LEU A 54 -3.15 -14.09 -3.98
CA LEU A 54 -4.30 -13.29 -3.53
C LEU A 54 -4.40 -11.94 -4.25
N PHE A 55 -3.26 -11.34 -4.61
CA PHE A 55 -3.22 -10.06 -5.31
C PHE A 55 -3.48 -10.20 -6.82
N ILE A 56 -3.04 -11.30 -7.45
CA ILE A 56 -3.34 -11.63 -8.85
C ILE A 56 -4.83 -11.92 -9.00
N ASP A 57 -5.41 -12.72 -8.11
CA ASP A 57 -6.83 -13.09 -8.13
C ASP A 57 -7.76 -11.91 -7.84
N GLY A 58 -7.27 -10.90 -7.12
CA GLY A 58 -7.99 -9.66 -6.85
C GLY A 58 -7.88 -8.61 -7.95
N GLU A 59 -7.32 -8.97 -9.12
CA GLU A 59 -7.03 -8.05 -10.24
C GLU A 59 -6.29 -6.78 -9.79
N ALA A 60 -5.43 -6.88 -8.78
CA ALA A 60 -4.68 -5.73 -8.31
C ALA A 60 -3.66 -5.32 -9.38
N GLU A 61 -3.63 -4.02 -9.73
CA GLU A 61 -2.56 -3.49 -10.55
C GLU A 61 -1.23 -3.60 -9.79
N LEU A 62 -0.40 -4.56 -10.20
CA LEU A 62 0.97 -4.65 -9.73
C LEU A 62 1.73 -3.43 -10.26
N TYR A 63 2.05 -2.51 -9.36
CA TYR A 63 2.92 -1.39 -9.69
C TYR A 63 4.35 -1.90 -9.84
N VAL A 64 4.70 -2.33 -11.05
CA VAL A 64 6.08 -2.66 -11.42
C VAL A 64 6.76 -1.34 -11.79
N ALA A 65 7.76 -0.96 -11.00
CA ALA A 65 8.61 0.20 -11.27
C ALA A 65 9.56 -0.07 -12.45
#